data_AF-A0A6N6M9V7-F1
#
_entry.id   AF-A0A6N6M9V7-F1
#
_cell.length_a   1.000
_cell.length_b   1.000
_cell.length_c   1.000
_cell.angle_alpha   90.00
_cell.angle_beta   90.00
_cell.angle_gamma   90.00
#
_symmetry.space_group_name_H-M   'P 1'
#
loop_
_entity.id
_entity.type
_entity.pdbx_description
1 polymer ?
#
loop_
_entity_poly.entity_id
_entity_poly.type
_entity_poly.pdbx_seq_one_letter_code
_entity_poly.pdbx_strand_id
1 'polypeptide(L)'
;MAQLENSQQGVLEKPYGQQVLEQADALAKFGGFDLLESAIDDIQNLNPQRKARRKIFLTETNKKQERNDLLKVLKLWKETLSSDGDLMDVIEETSEKEVHAQNVLKKNLKIALDETRELEASYRSVALFYKNTDEAAVKNVSIVNAELEQLADLDNTRFFDYIREEIVSSYDRLDLRDNYGLLVLPGYLGSKSVVDKWAKMAHGNKVTMVTDFMHLDESDDVMELFESANLASGDTYLSNTIMTCNWLVGRQKEVDLGEDEDLFVPPSGALAGTMYKTLMSQVTAGKKHGGLSEVEAVTFDLKKSEIAILENLGLVPMVNEYGKVMAFSAKTLFNGDNIGLQTYSVVRVFDYISKVLMDFLNRRAFENFNTKTRNEILKQIVKFLDGVTGPDKLIENFDIKRFEQDQVQKDKIHVDIRLKPYFPAKNFLISMDGQKGDEGAEWDTDYAEQ
;
A
#
# COMPACT_ATOMS: atom_id res chain seq x y z
N MET A 1 -13.94 90.75 -19.46
CA MET A 1 -13.01 90.65 -18.32
C MET A 1 -12.29 89.33 -18.45
N ALA A 2 -11.09 89.36 -19.02
CA ALA A 2 -9.83 89.14 -18.27
C ALA A 2 -9.71 87.66 -17.86
N GLN A 3 -9.05 86.86 -18.69
CA GLN A 3 -7.67 86.38 -18.45
C GLN A 3 -7.59 85.39 -17.28
N LEU A 4 -7.26 84.13 -17.62
CA LEU A 4 -6.30 83.27 -16.92
C LEU A 4 -6.18 81.95 -17.71
N GLU A 5 -5.64 82.03 -18.91
CA GLU A 5 -4.90 80.93 -19.52
C GLU A 5 -3.45 81.07 -19.06
N ASN A 6 -2.98 80.15 -18.23
CA ASN A 6 -1.56 79.97 -18.00
C ASN A 6 -1.23 78.48 -17.97
N SER A 7 -0.69 78.01 -19.09
CA SER A 7 0.48 77.14 -19.19
C SER A 7 0.60 75.93 -18.24
N GLN A 8 0.30 74.74 -18.78
CA GLN A 8 1.04 73.53 -18.45
C GLN A 8 1.39 72.77 -19.74
N GLN A 9 2.67 72.78 -20.09
CA GLN A 9 3.28 71.94 -21.11
C GLN A 9 3.23 70.49 -20.65
N GLY A 10 2.47 69.65 -21.36
CA GLY A 10 2.54 68.20 -21.24
C GLY A 10 3.66 67.64 -22.10
N VAL A 11 4.69 67.09 -21.47
CA VAL A 11 5.68 66.23 -22.15
C VAL A 11 4.96 64.93 -22.49
N LEU A 12 4.67 64.72 -23.77
CA LEU A 12 4.09 63.47 -24.28
C LEU A 12 5.13 62.34 -24.13
N GLU A 13 4.92 61.43 -23.18
CA GLU A 13 5.69 60.19 -23.06
C GLU A 13 5.58 59.38 -24.36
N LYS A 14 6.73 59.08 -24.99
CA LYS A 14 6.79 58.24 -26.19
C LYS A 14 6.17 56.84 -25.90
N PRO A 15 5.46 56.22 -26.86
CA PRO A 15 4.98 54.84 -26.73
C PRO A 15 6.11 53.90 -26.29
N TYR A 16 5.88 53.09 -25.26
CA TYR A 16 6.88 52.17 -24.67
C TYR A 16 7.64 51.33 -25.73
N GLY A 17 6.95 50.90 -26.79
CA GLY A 17 7.56 50.16 -27.88
C GLY A 17 8.57 50.93 -28.74
N GLN A 18 8.49 52.26 -28.80
CA GLN A 18 9.48 53.12 -29.44
C GLN A 18 10.68 53.37 -28.53
N GLN A 19 10.47 53.45 -27.21
CA GLN A 19 11.56 53.57 -26.24
C GLN A 19 12.47 52.33 -26.27
N VAL A 20 11.88 51.13 -26.32
CA VAL A 20 12.65 49.87 -26.42
C VAL A 20 13.38 49.77 -27.75
N LEU A 21 12.80 50.27 -28.85
CA LEU A 21 13.45 50.30 -30.15
C LEU A 21 14.65 51.26 -30.15
N GLU A 22 14.51 52.47 -29.59
CA GLU A 22 15.61 53.44 -29.49
C GLU A 22 16.79 52.92 -28.67
N GLN A 23 16.53 52.20 -27.57
CA GLN A 23 17.57 51.56 -26.76
C GLN A 23 18.19 50.33 -27.44
N ALA A 24 17.40 49.55 -28.18
CA ALA A 24 17.90 48.43 -28.98
C ALA A 24 18.77 48.89 -30.17
N ASP A 25 18.45 50.05 -30.75
CA ASP A 25 19.24 50.67 -31.83
C ASP A 25 20.60 51.17 -31.30
N ALA A 26 20.71 51.54 -30.03
CA ALA A 26 22.01 51.83 -29.40
C ALA A 26 22.93 50.58 -29.36
N LEU A 27 22.33 49.38 -29.32
CA LEU A 27 23.04 48.09 -29.40
C LEU A 27 23.29 47.63 -30.84
N ALA A 28 22.88 48.39 -31.87
CA ALA A 28 22.97 47.97 -33.27
C ALA A 28 24.39 47.59 -33.72
N LYS A 29 25.43 48.22 -33.14
CA LYS A 29 26.85 47.87 -33.42
C LYS A 29 27.27 46.50 -32.90
N PHE A 30 26.51 45.91 -31.98
CA PHE A 30 26.77 44.62 -31.33
C PHE A 30 25.75 43.54 -31.70
N GLY A 31 24.84 43.80 -32.65
CA GLY A 31 23.79 42.86 -33.07
C GLY A 31 22.36 43.29 -32.70
N GLY A 32 22.18 44.45 -32.03
CA GLY A 32 20.85 45.01 -31.75
C GLY A 32 20.00 44.11 -30.87
N PHE A 33 18.70 44.01 -31.17
CA PHE A 33 17.77 43.16 -30.41
C PHE A 33 18.03 41.65 -30.64
N ASP A 34 18.64 41.27 -31.76
CA ASP A 34 18.94 39.87 -32.08
C ASP A 34 19.99 39.27 -31.13
N LEU A 35 20.88 40.11 -30.58
CA LEU A 35 21.79 39.72 -29.50
C LEU A 35 21.01 39.24 -28.27
N LEU A 36 19.97 39.98 -27.87
CA LEU A 36 19.11 39.58 -26.75
C LEU A 36 18.33 38.30 -27.08
N GLU A 37 17.83 38.14 -28.31
CA GLU A 37 17.16 36.90 -28.74
C GLU A 37 18.08 35.67 -28.67
N SER A 38 19.39 35.85 -28.83
CA SER A 38 20.37 34.76 -28.70
C SER A 38 20.76 34.41 -27.27
N ALA A 39 20.58 35.32 -26.32
CA ALA A 39 21.04 35.17 -24.94
C ALA A 39 19.91 34.93 -23.92
N ILE A 40 18.69 35.36 -24.24
CA ILE A 40 17.55 35.30 -23.32
C ILE A 40 16.39 34.59 -24.02
N ASP A 41 16.04 33.42 -23.50
CA ASP A 41 14.88 32.67 -23.99
C ASP A 41 13.59 33.51 -23.89
N ASP A 42 12.70 33.31 -24.86
CA ASP A 42 11.40 33.97 -24.97
C ASP A 42 11.37 35.50 -25.13
N ILE A 43 12.52 36.18 -25.09
CA ILE A 43 12.58 37.63 -25.30
C ILE A 43 12.17 38.06 -26.71
N GLN A 44 12.26 37.13 -27.67
CA GLN A 44 11.74 37.28 -29.03
C GLN A 44 10.25 37.69 -29.08
N ASN A 45 9.48 37.39 -28.04
CA ASN A 45 8.08 37.80 -27.91
C ASN A 45 7.94 39.30 -27.60
N LEU A 46 9.02 39.96 -27.14
CA LEU A 46 9.08 41.40 -26.86
C LEU A 46 9.73 42.23 -27.99
N ASN A 47 10.20 41.58 -29.06
CA ASN A 47 10.89 42.25 -30.16
C ASN A 47 10.03 43.40 -30.76
N PRO A 48 10.53 44.66 -30.76
CA PRO A 48 9.80 45.81 -31.28
C PRO A 48 9.46 45.73 -32.77
N GLN A 49 10.25 44.99 -33.55
CA GLN A 49 10.05 44.79 -34.98
C GLN A 49 8.90 43.80 -35.26
N ARG A 50 8.64 42.85 -34.33
CA ARG A 50 7.57 41.83 -34.44
C ARG A 50 6.27 42.29 -33.75
N LYS A 51 5.66 43.37 -34.24
CA LYS A 51 4.49 44.04 -33.62
C LYS A 51 3.30 43.14 -33.31
N ALA A 52 2.94 42.23 -34.21
CA ALA A 52 1.80 41.32 -34.02
C ALA A 52 2.04 40.30 -32.89
N ARG A 53 3.22 39.67 -32.91
CA ARG A 53 3.65 38.70 -31.87
C ARG A 53 3.75 39.36 -30.49
N ARG A 54 4.32 40.57 -30.42
CA ARG A 54 4.38 41.36 -29.19
C ARG A 54 3.00 41.73 -28.65
N LYS A 55 2.09 42.15 -29.52
CA LYS A 55 0.73 42.49 -29.11
C LYS A 55 0.02 41.27 -28.51
N ILE A 56 0.05 40.13 -29.21
CA ILE A 56 -0.52 38.86 -28.75
C ILE A 56 0.08 38.46 -27.39
N PHE A 57 1.41 38.48 -27.27
CA PHE A 57 2.08 38.10 -26.03
C PHE A 57 1.71 39.01 -24.85
N LEU A 58 1.52 40.31 -25.07
CA LEU A 58 1.17 41.27 -24.02
C LEU A 58 -0.32 41.27 -23.65
N THR A 59 -1.22 40.93 -24.57
CA THR A 59 -2.67 41.01 -24.35
C THR A 59 -3.34 39.69 -24.00
N GLU A 60 -2.81 38.55 -24.47
CA GLU A 60 -3.45 37.26 -24.28
C GLU A 60 -3.36 36.77 -22.83
N THR A 61 -4.45 36.17 -22.33
CA THR A 61 -4.54 35.76 -20.92
C THR A 61 -3.78 34.45 -20.65
N ASN A 62 -3.77 33.54 -21.62
CA ASN A 62 -3.03 32.27 -21.54
C ASN A 62 -1.50 32.45 -21.50
N LYS A 63 -0.98 33.63 -21.90
CA LYS A 63 0.45 33.98 -21.86
C LYS A 63 0.90 34.64 -20.55
N LYS A 64 0.02 34.73 -19.55
CA LYS A 64 0.30 35.41 -18.28
C LYS A 64 1.47 34.79 -17.51
N GLN A 65 1.57 33.46 -17.47
CA GLN A 65 2.65 32.77 -16.78
C GLN A 65 4.00 33.02 -17.48
N GLU A 66 4.05 32.82 -18.79
CA GLU A 66 5.24 33.10 -19.62
C GLU A 66 5.73 34.55 -19.47
N ARG A 67 4.82 35.53 -19.38
CA ARG A 67 5.18 36.93 -19.10
C ARG A 67 5.82 37.13 -17.74
N ASN A 68 5.29 36.47 -16.71
CA ASN A 68 5.82 36.57 -15.35
C ASN A 68 7.22 35.94 -15.27
N ASP A 69 7.42 34.82 -15.95
CA ASP A 69 8.70 34.12 -15.96
C ASP A 69 9.75 34.91 -16.75
N LEU A 70 9.41 35.43 -17.95
CA LEU A 70 10.30 36.33 -18.71
C LEU A 70 10.65 37.59 -17.92
N LEU A 71 9.70 38.16 -17.16
CA LEU A 71 9.96 39.31 -16.31
C LEU A 71 10.96 39.00 -15.19
N LYS A 72 10.92 37.80 -14.60
CA LYS A 72 11.91 37.37 -13.58
C LYS A 72 13.29 37.23 -14.20
N VAL A 73 13.38 36.58 -15.36
CA VAL A 73 14.65 36.40 -16.10
C VAL A 73 15.26 37.77 -16.43
N LEU A 74 14.46 38.70 -16.98
CA LEU A 74 14.90 40.05 -17.28
C LEU A 74 15.37 40.84 -16.05
N LYS A 75 14.75 40.63 -14.89
CA LYS A 75 15.18 41.24 -13.63
C LYS A 75 16.53 40.68 -13.17
N LEU A 76 16.74 39.36 -13.28
CA LEU A 76 18.01 38.72 -12.98
C LEU A 76 19.12 39.26 -13.88
N TRP A 77 18.90 39.29 -15.20
CA TRP A 77 19.85 39.88 -16.15
C TRP A 77 20.16 41.33 -15.83
N LYS A 78 19.14 42.14 -15.49
CA LYS A 78 19.36 43.53 -15.09
C LYS A 78 20.21 43.62 -13.83
N GLU A 79 19.94 42.81 -12.82
CA GLU A 79 20.68 42.80 -11.55
C GLU A 79 22.14 42.39 -11.78
N THR A 80 22.37 41.30 -12.53
CA THR A 80 23.72 40.80 -12.89
C THR A 80 24.50 41.78 -13.76
N LEU A 81 23.86 42.48 -14.71
CA LEU A 81 24.54 43.47 -15.55
C LEU A 81 24.74 44.82 -14.86
N SER A 82 24.07 45.05 -13.72
CA SER A 82 24.21 46.29 -12.93
C SER A 82 25.11 46.10 -11.71
N SER A 83 25.68 44.91 -11.48
CA SER A 83 26.63 44.69 -10.40
C SER A 83 27.99 45.31 -10.74
N ASP A 84 28.70 45.78 -9.72
CA ASP A 84 30.02 46.38 -9.84
C ASP A 84 31.08 45.27 -9.93
N GLY A 85 31.97 45.33 -10.92
CA GLY A 85 33.07 44.37 -11.09
C GLY A 85 33.47 44.17 -12.55
N ASP A 86 34.61 43.51 -12.77
CA ASP A 86 34.96 43.02 -14.11
C ASP A 86 34.14 41.77 -14.45
N LEU A 87 34.07 41.40 -15.73
CA LEU A 87 33.26 40.26 -16.20
C LEU A 87 33.50 38.97 -15.40
N MET A 88 34.74 38.74 -14.95
CA MET A 88 35.10 37.56 -14.16
C MET A 88 34.46 37.58 -12.76
N ASP A 89 34.41 38.75 -12.11
CA ASP A 89 33.81 38.92 -10.79
C ASP A 89 32.30 38.67 -10.86
N VAL A 90 31.64 39.15 -11.92
CA VAL A 90 30.20 38.94 -12.15
C VAL A 90 29.89 37.46 -12.39
N ILE A 91 30.75 36.74 -13.12
CA ILE A 91 30.62 35.30 -13.35
C ILE A 91 30.78 34.54 -12.02
N GLU A 92 31.79 34.89 -11.23
CA GLU A 92 32.05 34.25 -9.92
C GLU A 92 30.88 34.49 -8.96
N GLU A 93 30.41 35.73 -8.80
CA GLU A 93 29.27 36.07 -7.94
C GLU A 93 27.97 35.36 -8.40
N THR A 94 27.74 35.28 -9.70
CA THR A 94 26.56 34.58 -10.24
C THR A 94 26.64 33.08 -9.99
N SER A 95 27.82 32.48 -10.16
CA SER A 95 28.06 31.07 -9.85
C SER A 95 27.91 30.78 -8.35
N GLU A 96 28.37 31.67 -7.48
CA GLU A 96 28.16 31.55 -6.04
C GLU A 96 26.68 31.65 -5.67
N LYS A 97 25.94 32.58 -6.27
CA LYS A 97 24.48 32.71 -6.07
C LYS A 97 23.74 31.47 -6.57
N GLU A 98 24.14 30.89 -7.69
CA GLU A 98 23.57 29.64 -8.21
C GLU A 98 23.78 28.50 -7.21
N VAL A 99 25.02 28.29 -6.77
CA VAL A 99 25.37 27.26 -5.78
C VAL A 99 24.61 27.48 -4.47
N HIS A 100 24.51 28.73 -4.02
CA HIS A 100 23.75 29.08 -2.82
C HIS A 100 22.26 28.77 -2.98
N ALA A 101 21.64 29.17 -4.09
CA ALA A 101 20.24 28.91 -4.37
C ALA A 101 19.96 27.40 -4.48
N GLN A 102 20.85 26.64 -5.11
CA GLN A 102 20.75 25.19 -5.20
C GLN A 102 20.84 24.53 -3.81
N ASN A 103 21.76 24.97 -2.96
CA ASN A 103 21.88 24.48 -1.59
C ASN A 103 20.64 24.79 -0.76
N VAL A 104 20.07 26.00 -0.89
CA VAL A 104 18.82 26.37 -0.22
C VAL A 104 17.65 25.52 -0.72
N LEU A 105 17.55 25.28 -2.03
CA LEU A 105 16.53 24.42 -2.60
C LEU A 105 16.63 22.99 -2.07
N LYS A 106 17.82 22.38 -2.13
CA LYS A 106 18.07 21.03 -1.62
C LYS A 106 17.71 20.91 -0.13
N LYS A 107 18.11 21.89 0.68
CA LYS A 107 17.77 21.95 2.10
C LYS A 107 16.27 22.00 2.32
N ASN A 108 15.56 22.85 1.58
CA ASN A 108 14.10 23.00 1.72
C ASN A 108 13.36 21.74 1.25
N LEU A 109 13.85 21.08 0.19
CA LEU A 109 13.29 19.82 -0.28
C LEU A 109 13.50 18.70 0.72
N LYS A 110 14.69 18.60 1.34
CA LYS A 110 14.96 17.63 2.41
C LYS A 110 13.99 17.84 3.59
N ILE A 111 13.81 19.09 4.05
CA ILE A 111 12.85 19.40 5.12
C ILE A 111 11.43 18.96 4.70
N ALA A 112 11.02 19.22 3.46
CA ALA A 112 9.69 18.82 2.99
C ALA A 112 9.53 17.29 2.96
N LEU A 113 10.56 16.54 2.55
CA LEU A 113 10.53 15.07 2.59
C LEU A 113 10.48 14.55 4.02
N ASP A 114 11.30 15.08 4.92
CA ASP A 114 11.34 14.67 6.33
C ASP A 114 9.98 14.90 7.01
N GLU A 115 9.37 16.08 6.82
CA GLU A 115 8.06 16.45 7.39
C GLU A 115 6.90 15.66 6.77
N THR A 116 7.03 15.16 5.54
CA THR A 116 5.97 14.41 4.85
C THR A 116 6.18 12.90 4.88
N ARG A 117 7.29 12.42 5.46
CA ARG A 117 7.70 11.00 5.43
C ARG A 117 6.62 10.05 5.96
N GLU A 118 6.06 10.35 7.13
CA GLU A 118 5.02 9.52 7.75
C GLU A 118 3.74 9.50 6.90
N LEU A 119 3.30 10.67 6.44
CA LEU A 119 2.13 10.81 5.58
C LEU A 119 2.33 10.07 4.25
N GLU A 120 3.53 10.17 3.66
CA GLU A 120 3.91 9.45 2.45
C GLU A 120 3.81 7.94 2.67
N ALA A 121 4.36 7.42 3.77
CA ALA A 121 4.29 6.00 4.11
C ALA A 121 2.84 5.50 4.29
N SER A 122 2.00 6.24 5.02
CA SER A 122 0.60 5.88 5.24
C SER A 122 -0.21 5.85 3.94
N TYR A 123 -0.09 6.89 3.10
CA TYR A 123 -0.82 6.96 1.83
C TYR A 123 -0.30 5.95 0.81
N ARG A 124 1.00 5.63 0.82
CA ARG A 124 1.56 4.53 0.03
C ARG A 124 1.01 3.19 0.49
N SER A 125 0.87 2.93 1.79
CA SER A 125 0.26 1.69 2.29
C SER A 125 -1.18 1.53 1.79
N VAL A 126 -1.99 2.59 1.85
CA VAL A 126 -3.36 2.60 1.31
C VAL A 126 -3.35 2.40 -0.21
N ALA A 127 -2.46 3.07 -0.93
CA ALA A 127 -2.33 2.92 -2.38
C ALA A 127 -1.96 1.47 -2.75
N LEU A 128 -1.00 0.87 -2.04
CA LEU A 128 -0.58 -0.51 -2.24
C LEU A 128 -1.72 -1.50 -2.02
N PHE A 129 -2.60 -1.28 -1.03
CA PHE A 129 -3.80 -2.09 -0.88
C PHE A 129 -4.63 -2.09 -2.17
N TYR A 130 -5.02 -0.91 -2.67
CA TYR A 130 -5.83 -0.82 -3.88
C TYR A 130 -5.13 -1.38 -5.11
N LYS A 131 -3.86 -1.06 -5.30
CA LYS A 131 -3.04 -1.54 -6.43
C LYS A 131 -2.89 -3.06 -6.45
N ASN A 132 -2.89 -3.70 -5.28
CA ASN A 132 -2.76 -5.15 -5.17
C ASN A 132 -4.11 -5.88 -5.26
N THR A 133 -5.25 -5.19 -5.17
CA THR A 133 -6.57 -5.80 -5.42
C THR A 133 -6.81 -6.16 -6.89
N ASP A 134 -6.14 -5.52 -7.85
CA ASP A 134 -6.40 -5.68 -9.30
C ASP A 134 -7.89 -5.54 -9.72
N GLU A 135 -8.72 -4.89 -8.89
CA GLU A 135 -10.13 -4.64 -9.18
C GLU A 135 -10.39 -3.16 -9.48
N ALA A 136 -11.34 -2.89 -10.38
CA ALA A 136 -11.73 -1.52 -10.72
C ALA A 136 -12.41 -0.79 -9.55
N ALA A 137 -13.08 -1.53 -8.66
CA ALA A 137 -13.74 -0.99 -7.49
C ALA A 137 -13.85 -2.05 -6.39
N VAL A 138 -13.33 -1.72 -5.20
CA VAL A 138 -13.45 -2.55 -4.00
C VAL A 138 -14.80 -2.26 -3.32
N LYS A 139 -15.50 -3.30 -2.89
CA LYS A 139 -16.79 -3.18 -2.20
C LYS A 139 -16.61 -3.25 -0.69
N ASN A 140 -17.50 -2.59 0.05
CA ASN A 140 -17.55 -2.64 1.51
C ASN A 140 -16.21 -2.27 2.18
N VAL A 141 -15.69 -1.09 1.86
CA VAL A 141 -14.44 -0.56 2.41
C VAL A 141 -14.73 0.58 3.36
N SER A 142 -14.11 0.53 4.54
CA SER A 142 -14.12 1.60 5.52
C SER A 142 -12.68 1.94 5.88
N ILE A 143 -12.31 3.21 5.76
CA ILE A 143 -10.98 3.70 6.09
C ILE A 143 -11.09 4.54 7.35
N VAL A 144 -10.32 4.18 8.37
CA VAL A 144 -10.24 4.91 9.63
C VAL A 144 -8.82 5.46 9.74
N ASN A 145 -8.71 6.78 9.88
CA ASN A 145 -7.43 7.43 10.12
C ASN A 145 -7.12 7.41 11.62
N ALA A 146 -6.08 6.68 12.01
CA ALA A 146 -5.63 6.52 13.39
C ALA A 146 -4.10 6.42 13.41
N GLU A 147 -3.47 7.04 14.42
CA GLU A 147 -2.04 6.88 14.66
C GLU A 147 -1.78 5.50 15.27
N LEU A 148 -0.62 4.91 14.98
CA LEU A 148 -0.27 3.57 15.49
C LEU A 148 -0.24 3.52 17.02
N GLU A 149 0.24 4.59 17.66
CA GLU A 149 0.23 4.73 19.12
C GLU A 149 -1.19 4.67 19.70
N GLN A 150 -2.18 5.26 19.01
CA GLN A 150 -3.58 5.23 19.42
C GLN A 150 -4.21 3.84 19.25
N LEU A 151 -3.71 3.04 18.31
CA LEU A 151 -4.13 1.64 18.13
C LEU A 151 -3.50 0.69 19.15
N ALA A 152 -2.32 1.06 19.67
CA ALA A 152 -1.58 0.35 20.70
C ALA A 152 -1.96 0.76 22.14
N ASP A 153 -2.71 1.85 22.31
CA ASP A 153 -3.13 2.35 23.61
C ASP A 153 -4.25 1.47 24.21
N LEU A 154 -3.98 0.91 25.39
CA LEU A 154 -4.94 0.11 26.16
C LEU A 154 -5.80 0.97 27.10
N ASP A 155 -5.34 2.16 27.46
CA ASP A 155 -6.00 3.09 28.35
C ASP A 155 -7.00 3.97 27.57
N ASN A 156 -6.64 4.44 26.38
CA ASN A 156 -7.52 5.19 25.49
C ASN A 156 -8.05 4.31 24.34
N THR A 157 -9.17 3.66 24.59
CA THR A 157 -9.74 2.67 23.68
C THR A 157 -10.61 3.23 22.56
N ARG A 158 -10.63 4.56 22.34
CA ARG A 158 -11.56 5.22 21.41
C ARG A 158 -11.61 4.59 20.03
N PHE A 159 -10.45 4.34 19.41
CA PHE A 159 -10.38 3.75 18.07
C PHE A 159 -10.74 2.28 18.07
N PHE A 160 -10.27 1.52 19.08
CA PHE A 160 -10.64 0.13 19.25
C PHE A 160 -12.15 -0.02 19.40
N ASP A 161 -12.80 0.78 20.26
CA ASP A 161 -14.23 0.70 20.52
C ASP A 161 -15.03 1.08 19.28
N TYR A 162 -14.63 2.13 18.55
CA TYR A 162 -15.26 2.53 17.29
C TYR A 162 -15.20 1.39 16.24
N ILE A 163 -14.01 0.83 16.00
CA ILE A 163 -13.82 -0.25 15.01
C ILE A 163 -14.55 -1.53 15.47
N ARG A 164 -14.48 -1.84 16.77
CA ARG A 164 -15.20 -2.98 17.35
C ARG A 164 -16.70 -2.83 17.20
N GLU A 165 -17.26 -1.65 17.48
CA GLU A 165 -18.69 -1.40 17.34
C GLU A 165 -19.14 -1.61 15.89
N GLU A 166 -18.40 -1.08 14.91
CA GLU A 166 -18.71 -1.26 13.48
C GLU A 166 -18.69 -2.74 13.06
N ILE A 167 -17.64 -3.48 13.45
CA ILE A 167 -17.49 -4.90 13.10
C ILE A 167 -18.54 -5.75 13.81
N VAL A 168 -18.75 -5.54 15.11
CA VAL A 168 -19.72 -6.31 15.91
C VAL A 168 -21.14 -6.00 15.44
N SER A 169 -21.47 -4.74 15.21
CA SER A 169 -22.79 -4.31 14.70
C SER A 169 -23.09 -4.90 13.32
N SER A 170 -22.07 -5.07 12.48
CA SER A 170 -22.21 -5.72 11.19
C SER A 170 -22.42 -7.24 11.33
N TYR A 171 -21.73 -7.87 12.28
CA TYR A 171 -21.78 -9.32 12.50
C TYR A 171 -23.00 -9.80 13.29
N ASP A 172 -23.54 -8.96 14.17
CA ASP A 172 -24.75 -9.26 14.98
C ASP A 172 -26.07 -9.07 14.19
N ARG A 173 -25.98 -8.67 12.91
CA ARG A 173 -27.16 -8.59 12.04
C ARG A 173 -27.63 -9.99 11.62
N LEU A 174 -28.95 -10.13 11.45
CA LEU A 174 -29.53 -11.33 10.85
C LEU A 174 -29.04 -11.53 9.40
N ASP A 175 -28.82 -10.42 8.70
CA ASP A 175 -28.32 -10.37 7.34
C ASP A 175 -26.82 -10.06 7.35
N LEU A 176 -26.02 -11.01 6.89
CA LEU A 176 -24.56 -10.94 6.98
C LEU A 176 -23.90 -10.42 5.68
N ARG A 177 -24.68 -9.86 4.74
CA ARG A 177 -24.17 -9.39 3.43
C ARG A 177 -23.12 -8.28 3.51
N ASP A 178 -23.24 -7.38 4.49
CA ASP A 178 -22.35 -6.23 4.66
C ASP A 178 -21.21 -6.51 5.67
N ASN A 179 -20.95 -7.78 5.99
CA ASN A 179 -19.87 -8.12 6.92
C ASN A 179 -18.48 -7.95 6.35
N TYR A 180 -17.56 -7.56 7.23
CA TYR A 180 -16.15 -7.48 6.91
C TYR A 180 -15.51 -8.88 6.87
N GLY A 181 -14.59 -9.07 5.92
CA GLY A 181 -13.75 -10.27 5.82
C GLY A 181 -12.30 -10.03 6.24
N LEU A 182 -11.83 -8.79 6.15
CA LEU A 182 -10.47 -8.38 6.46
C LEU A 182 -10.47 -7.17 7.38
N LEU A 183 -9.56 -7.14 8.34
CA LEU A 183 -9.19 -5.99 9.15
C LEU A 183 -7.70 -5.75 8.92
N VAL A 184 -7.35 -4.59 8.36
CA VAL A 184 -5.95 -4.26 8.04
C VAL A 184 -5.49 -3.19 9.02
N LEU A 185 -4.46 -3.50 9.81
CA LEU A 185 -3.83 -2.60 10.77
C LEU A 185 -2.35 -2.46 10.40
N PRO A 186 -1.99 -1.54 9.48
CA PRO A 186 -0.62 -1.38 9.03
C PRO A 186 0.32 -0.90 10.14
N GLY A 187 1.45 -1.58 10.28
CA GLY A 187 2.46 -1.31 11.29
C GLY A 187 2.42 -2.28 12.48
N TYR A 188 3.35 -2.07 13.41
CA TYR A 188 3.54 -2.95 14.56
C TYR A 188 2.74 -2.48 15.78
N LEU A 189 1.77 -3.30 16.21
CA LEU A 189 0.91 -3.01 17.36
C LEU A 189 1.62 -3.10 18.72
N GLY A 190 2.89 -3.52 18.75
CA GLY A 190 3.67 -3.60 19.99
C GLY A 190 3.33 -4.85 20.81
N SER A 191 2.92 -4.63 22.05
CA SER A 191 2.83 -5.69 23.06
C SER A 191 1.80 -6.79 22.75
N LYS A 192 2.04 -7.99 23.29
CA LYS A 192 1.13 -9.14 23.17
C LYS A 192 -0.31 -8.81 23.61
N SER A 193 -0.48 -8.03 24.68
CA SER A 193 -1.82 -7.65 25.18
C SER A 193 -2.63 -6.84 24.17
N VAL A 194 -1.98 -5.96 23.41
CA VAL A 194 -2.61 -5.20 22.33
C VAL A 194 -3.00 -6.14 21.19
N VAL A 195 -2.05 -6.96 20.72
CA VAL A 195 -2.30 -7.93 19.64
C VAL A 195 -3.43 -8.89 20.02
N ASP A 196 -3.42 -9.42 21.23
CA ASP A 196 -4.47 -10.31 21.75
C ASP A 196 -5.85 -9.63 21.79
N LYS A 197 -5.91 -8.35 22.17
CA LYS A 197 -7.15 -7.58 22.24
C LYS A 197 -7.78 -7.45 20.85
N TRP A 198 -6.98 -7.08 19.84
CA TRP A 198 -7.42 -7.00 18.46
C TRP A 198 -7.77 -8.38 17.87
N ALA A 199 -6.93 -9.39 18.13
CA ALA A 199 -7.12 -10.75 17.64
C ALA A 199 -8.39 -11.40 18.20
N LYS A 200 -8.72 -11.19 19.48
CA LYS A 200 -9.99 -11.64 20.09
C LYS A 200 -11.20 -11.01 19.41
N MET A 201 -11.14 -9.72 19.11
CA MET A 201 -12.22 -9.04 18.37
C MET A 201 -12.34 -9.59 16.94
N ALA A 202 -11.23 -9.75 16.23
CA ALA A 202 -11.21 -10.30 14.87
C ALA A 202 -11.76 -11.73 14.83
N HIS A 203 -11.28 -12.60 15.72
CA HIS A 203 -11.74 -13.99 15.83
C HIS A 203 -13.21 -14.11 16.18
N GLY A 204 -13.69 -13.36 17.18
CA GLY A 204 -15.10 -13.38 17.60
C GLY A 204 -16.08 -12.99 16.49
N ASN A 205 -15.63 -12.15 15.56
CA ASN A 205 -16.41 -11.68 14.41
C ASN A 205 -16.03 -12.35 13.08
N LYS A 206 -15.20 -13.41 13.14
CA LYS A 206 -14.78 -14.18 11.96
C LYS A 206 -14.12 -13.32 10.87
N VAL A 207 -13.32 -12.34 11.29
CA VAL A 207 -12.57 -11.41 10.43
C VAL A 207 -11.10 -11.80 10.50
N THR A 208 -10.40 -11.78 9.36
CA THR A 208 -8.94 -11.98 9.36
C THR A 208 -8.24 -10.64 9.55
N MET A 209 -7.46 -10.53 10.62
CA MET A 209 -6.59 -9.39 10.89
C MET A 209 -5.25 -9.57 10.17
N VAL A 210 -4.79 -8.52 9.49
CA VAL A 210 -3.47 -8.43 8.87
C VAL A 210 -2.74 -7.22 9.46
N THR A 211 -1.58 -7.46 10.05
CA THR A 211 -0.74 -6.45 10.69
C THR A 211 0.74 -6.81 10.48
N ASP A 212 1.66 -5.97 10.94
CA ASP A 212 3.08 -6.13 10.69
C ASP A 212 3.86 -6.34 12.00
N PHE A 213 4.97 -7.06 11.92
CA PHE A 213 6.01 -7.02 12.94
C PHE A 213 6.88 -5.77 12.73
N MET A 214 7.66 -5.42 13.76
CA MET A 214 8.49 -4.22 13.75
C MET A 214 9.46 -4.19 12.55
N HIS A 215 9.71 -2.99 12.04
CA HIS A 215 10.71 -2.76 10.99
C HIS A 215 12.11 -2.87 11.60
N LEU A 216 12.92 -3.77 11.05
CA LEU A 216 14.28 -4.07 11.47
C LEU A 216 15.16 -4.23 10.24
N ASP A 217 16.47 -4.09 10.43
CA ASP A 217 17.44 -4.04 9.34
C ASP A 217 17.93 -5.43 8.90
N GLU A 218 17.85 -6.44 9.79
CA GLU A 218 18.37 -7.79 9.54
C GLU A 218 17.38 -8.90 9.93
N SER A 219 17.52 -10.06 9.29
CA SER A 219 16.66 -11.24 9.55
C SER A 219 16.85 -11.80 10.95
N ASP A 220 18.07 -11.80 11.46
CA ASP A 220 18.42 -12.39 12.75
C ASP A 220 17.77 -11.58 13.89
N ASP A 221 17.76 -10.26 13.78
CA ASP A 221 17.04 -9.36 14.71
C ASP A 221 15.54 -9.62 14.70
N VAL A 222 14.94 -9.86 13.52
CA VAL A 222 13.52 -10.22 13.42
C VAL A 222 13.24 -11.51 14.17
N MET A 223 14.07 -12.52 14.01
CA MET A 223 13.90 -13.80 14.70
C MET A 223 14.04 -13.64 16.21
N GLU A 224 15.12 -13.01 16.68
CA GLU A 224 15.38 -12.81 18.12
C GLU A 224 14.28 -11.97 18.79
N LEU A 225 13.94 -10.83 18.20
CA LEU A 225 12.94 -9.93 18.78
C LEU A 225 11.54 -10.53 18.73
N PHE A 226 11.18 -11.27 17.67
CA PHE A 226 9.87 -11.91 17.60
C PHE A 226 9.73 -13.04 18.61
N GLU A 227 10.76 -13.89 18.78
CA GLU A 227 10.79 -14.92 19.82
C GLU A 227 10.66 -14.31 21.22
N SER A 228 11.37 -13.21 21.48
CA SER A 228 11.28 -12.51 22.77
C SER A 228 9.92 -11.85 23.02
N ALA A 229 9.26 -11.33 21.97
CA ALA A 229 7.95 -10.70 22.06
C ALA A 229 6.82 -11.70 22.35
N ASN A 230 7.03 -13.00 22.03
CA ASN A 230 6.13 -14.11 22.33
C ASN A 230 4.69 -13.86 21.84
N LEU A 231 4.54 -13.28 20.65
CA LEU A 231 3.24 -12.88 20.08
C LEU A 231 2.43 -14.10 19.60
N ALA A 232 3.09 -15.16 19.14
CA ALA A 232 2.46 -16.41 18.72
C ALA A 232 2.14 -17.31 19.92
N SER A 233 1.02 -18.02 19.91
CA SER A 233 0.66 -19.01 20.94
C SER A 233 -0.43 -19.99 20.50
N GLY A 234 -0.73 -20.98 21.34
CA GLY A 234 -1.77 -21.99 21.10
C GLY A 234 -3.20 -21.47 21.32
N ASP A 235 -3.38 -20.17 21.52
CA ASP A 235 -4.69 -19.57 21.72
C ASP A 235 -5.45 -19.42 20.40
N THR A 236 -6.61 -20.07 20.31
CA THR A 236 -7.41 -20.16 19.07
C THR A 236 -7.73 -18.83 18.40
N TYR A 237 -7.83 -17.72 19.16
CA TYR A 237 -8.12 -16.40 18.58
C TYR A 237 -6.98 -15.86 17.69
N LEU A 238 -5.75 -16.36 17.85
CA LEU A 238 -4.63 -15.99 17.00
C LEU A 238 -4.70 -16.62 15.59
N SER A 239 -5.59 -17.59 15.38
CA SER A 239 -5.80 -18.21 14.06
C SER A 239 -6.37 -17.23 13.03
N ASN A 240 -6.96 -16.12 13.48
CA ASN A 240 -7.45 -15.05 12.62
C ASN A 240 -6.42 -13.94 12.39
N THR A 241 -5.20 -14.07 12.92
CA THR A 241 -4.17 -13.02 12.87
C THR A 241 -3.01 -13.43 11.98
N ILE A 242 -2.73 -12.61 10.98
CA ILE A 242 -1.57 -12.70 10.09
C ILE A 242 -0.62 -11.56 10.45
N MET A 243 0.66 -11.89 10.64
CA MET A 243 1.71 -10.91 10.92
C MET A 243 2.79 -10.98 9.86
N THR A 244 2.94 -9.89 9.10
CA THR A 244 3.96 -9.76 8.06
C THR A 244 5.29 -9.25 8.62
N CYS A 245 6.41 -9.59 7.98
CA CYS A 245 7.72 -9.04 8.32
C CYS A 245 8.54 -8.78 7.05
N ASN A 246 9.70 -8.13 7.23
CA ASN A 246 10.54 -7.57 6.17
C ASN A 246 9.77 -6.50 5.36
N TRP A 247 9.99 -5.23 5.72
CA TRP A 247 9.17 -4.14 5.20
C TRP A 247 9.45 -3.86 3.72
N LEU A 248 8.49 -3.22 3.05
CA LEU A 248 8.59 -2.92 1.64
C LEU A 248 9.32 -1.60 1.42
N VAL A 249 10.18 -1.52 0.41
CA VAL A 249 10.73 -0.23 -0.03
C VAL A 249 9.67 0.48 -0.85
N GLY A 250 9.05 1.51 -0.27
CA GLY A 250 8.00 2.31 -0.90
C GLY A 250 8.53 3.39 -1.82
N ARG A 251 9.71 3.94 -1.51
CA ARG A 251 10.46 4.90 -2.34
C ARG A 251 11.95 4.79 -2.01
N GLN A 252 12.80 4.81 -3.04
CA GLN A 252 14.25 4.90 -2.84
C GLN A 252 14.64 6.24 -2.25
N LYS A 253 15.72 6.26 -1.47
CA LYS A 253 16.29 7.48 -0.91
C LYS A 253 16.76 8.44 -2.00
N GLU A 254 16.50 9.71 -1.78
CA GLU A 254 16.97 10.79 -2.64
C GLU A 254 18.39 11.21 -2.24
N VAL A 255 19.38 10.57 -2.86
CA VAL A 255 20.82 10.80 -2.60
C VAL A 255 21.19 12.27 -2.83
N ASP A 256 20.60 12.91 -3.84
CA ASP A 256 20.86 14.32 -4.18
C ASP A 256 20.37 15.31 -3.11
N LEU A 257 19.43 14.87 -2.28
CA LEU A 257 18.86 15.62 -1.17
C LEU A 257 19.47 15.20 0.18
N GLY A 258 20.28 14.14 0.21
CA GLY A 258 20.94 13.63 1.40
C GLY A 258 20.01 12.87 2.34
N GLU A 259 19.05 12.11 1.81
CA GLU A 259 18.36 11.07 2.58
C GLU A 259 19.30 9.87 2.80
N ASP A 260 19.43 9.42 4.05
CA ASP A 260 20.30 8.30 4.42
C ASP A 260 19.62 6.93 4.17
N GLU A 261 18.30 6.89 4.35
CA GLU A 261 17.46 5.70 4.34
C GLU A 261 16.32 5.81 3.34
N ASP A 262 15.96 4.67 2.75
CA ASP A 262 14.76 4.53 1.93
C ASP A 262 13.48 4.76 2.74
N LEU A 263 12.39 5.07 2.05
CA LEU A 263 11.07 5.11 2.68
C LEU A 263 10.50 3.69 2.74
N PHE A 264 10.31 3.18 3.94
CA PHE A 264 9.71 1.87 4.17
C PHE A 264 8.20 1.96 4.39
N VAL A 265 7.48 0.95 3.92
CA VAL A 265 6.02 0.85 4.02
C VAL A 265 5.64 -0.51 4.62
N PRO A 266 4.67 -0.57 5.55
CA PRO A 266 4.23 -1.83 6.13
C PRO A 266 3.64 -2.77 5.06
N PRO A 267 4.09 -4.03 4.97
CA PRO A 267 3.60 -5.00 3.98
C PRO A 267 2.13 -5.37 4.07
N SER A 268 1.50 -5.28 5.24
CA SER A 268 0.12 -5.73 5.50
C SER A 268 -0.91 -5.15 4.53
N GLY A 269 -0.76 -3.89 4.12
CA GLY A 269 -1.64 -3.25 3.13
C GLY A 269 -1.57 -3.94 1.76
N ALA A 270 -0.36 -4.17 1.25
CA ALA A 270 -0.14 -4.85 -0.03
C ALA A 270 -0.59 -6.32 0.02
N LEU A 271 -0.28 -7.02 1.13
CA LEU A 271 -0.72 -8.41 1.33
C LEU A 271 -2.24 -8.50 1.38
N ALA A 272 -2.92 -7.63 2.14
CA ALA A 272 -4.37 -7.61 2.24
C ALA A 272 -5.05 -7.35 0.90
N GLY A 273 -4.49 -6.45 0.07
CA GLY A 273 -4.96 -6.23 -1.30
C GLY A 273 -4.86 -7.50 -2.14
N THR A 274 -3.73 -8.20 -2.07
CA THR A 274 -3.52 -9.47 -2.78
C THR A 274 -4.44 -10.58 -2.24
N MET A 275 -4.71 -10.61 -0.93
CA MET A 275 -5.65 -11.53 -0.29
C MET A 275 -7.10 -11.28 -0.68
N TYR A 276 -7.46 -10.04 -1.03
CA TYR A 276 -8.80 -9.67 -1.48
C TYR A 276 -9.11 -10.27 -2.85
N LYS A 277 -8.16 -10.21 -3.80
CA LYS A 277 -8.35 -10.78 -5.16
C LYS A 277 -8.16 -12.29 -5.23
N THR A 278 -7.33 -12.84 -4.35
CA THR A 278 -6.98 -14.26 -4.38
C THR A 278 -8.16 -15.11 -3.89
N LEU A 279 -8.44 -16.22 -4.58
CA LEU A 279 -9.45 -17.18 -4.13
C LEU A 279 -9.16 -17.61 -2.69
N MET A 280 -10.17 -17.58 -1.82
CA MET A 280 -9.98 -17.72 -0.37
C MET A 280 -9.34 -19.04 0.09
N SER A 281 -9.52 -20.13 -0.66
CA SER A 281 -8.87 -21.43 -0.41
C SER A 281 -7.39 -21.45 -0.78
N GLN A 282 -6.94 -20.48 -1.58
CA GLN A 282 -5.54 -20.33 -1.97
C GLN A 282 -4.82 -19.42 -0.98
N VAL A 283 -3.55 -19.75 -0.76
CA VAL A 283 -2.65 -18.91 0.02
C VAL A 283 -2.12 -17.80 -0.87
N THR A 284 -2.00 -16.61 -0.29
CA THR A 284 -1.38 -15.44 -0.92
C THR A 284 0.13 -15.53 -0.67
N ALA A 285 0.75 -16.56 -1.23
CA ALA A 285 2.16 -16.87 -1.03
C ALA A 285 2.83 -17.38 -2.31
N GLY A 286 4.15 -17.21 -2.37
CA GLY A 286 5.00 -17.67 -3.46
C GLY A 286 4.72 -16.98 -4.80
N LYS A 287 5.39 -17.45 -5.86
CA LYS A 287 5.45 -16.76 -7.15
C LYS A 287 4.09 -16.55 -7.82
N LYS A 288 3.16 -17.49 -7.66
CA LYS A 288 1.87 -17.49 -8.36
C LYS A 288 0.85 -16.56 -7.72
N HIS A 289 0.75 -16.57 -6.39
CA HIS A 289 -0.34 -15.90 -5.66
C HIS A 289 0.13 -14.90 -4.62
N GLY A 290 1.42 -14.90 -4.24
CA GLY A 290 1.99 -13.97 -3.25
C GLY A 290 2.67 -12.74 -3.85
N GLY A 291 2.79 -12.64 -5.17
CA GLY A 291 3.50 -11.54 -5.82
C GLY A 291 2.78 -10.20 -5.69
N LEU A 292 3.52 -9.19 -5.22
CA LEU A 292 3.02 -7.83 -5.02
C LEU A 292 3.26 -6.96 -6.26
N SER A 293 2.35 -6.01 -6.48
CA SER A 293 2.37 -5.02 -7.54
C SER A 293 2.91 -3.69 -7.03
N GLU A 294 3.68 -2.97 -7.87
CA GLU A 294 4.28 -1.65 -7.56
C GLU A 294 5.22 -1.67 -6.35
N VAL A 295 5.91 -2.79 -6.13
CA VAL A 295 6.92 -2.97 -5.09
C VAL A 295 8.17 -3.58 -5.73
N GLU A 296 9.29 -2.89 -5.65
CA GLU A 296 10.53 -3.27 -6.33
C GLU A 296 11.56 -3.93 -5.41
N ALA A 297 11.52 -3.62 -4.11
CA ALA A 297 12.45 -4.14 -3.13
C ALA A 297 11.83 -4.29 -1.73
N VAL A 298 12.55 -5.02 -0.88
CA VAL A 298 12.29 -5.22 0.54
C VAL A 298 13.50 -4.73 1.33
N THR A 299 13.38 -4.60 2.65
CA THR A 299 14.47 -4.09 3.51
C THR A 299 15.76 -4.91 3.38
N PHE A 300 15.66 -6.24 3.42
CA PHE A 300 16.82 -7.13 3.30
C PHE A 300 16.47 -8.42 2.55
N ASP A 301 17.47 -9.03 1.93
CA ASP A 301 17.32 -10.32 1.24
C ASP A 301 17.27 -11.47 2.25
N LEU A 302 16.43 -12.47 1.96
CA LEU A 302 16.23 -13.63 2.82
C LEU A 302 16.71 -14.91 2.15
N LYS A 303 17.52 -15.70 2.85
CA LYS A 303 17.91 -17.05 2.42
C LYS A 303 16.75 -18.02 2.64
N LYS A 304 16.74 -19.12 1.88
CA LYS A 304 15.75 -20.20 2.02
C LYS A 304 15.61 -20.71 3.47
N SER A 305 16.74 -20.87 4.18
CA SER A 305 16.74 -21.29 5.58
C SER A 305 16.08 -20.28 6.51
N GLU A 306 16.30 -18.98 6.29
CA GLU A 306 15.73 -17.90 7.10
C GLU A 306 14.22 -17.79 6.87
N ILE A 307 13.76 -17.94 5.61
CA ILE A 307 12.34 -17.99 5.26
C ILE A 307 11.64 -19.14 6.02
N ALA A 308 12.25 -20.33 6.03
CA ALA A 308 11.69 -21.48 6.73
C ALA A 308 11.58 -21.26 8.25
N ILE A 309 12.56 -20.59 8.86
CA ILE A 309 12.53 -20.23 10.29
C ILE A 309 11.41 -19.21 10.56
N LEU A 310 11.35 -18.13 9.78
CA LEU A 310 10.30 -17.10 9.93
C LEU A 310 8.89 -17.69 9.74
N GLU A 311 8.71 -18.60 8.79
CA GLU A 311 7.44 -19.33 8.62
C GLU A 311 7.13 -20.17 9.86
N ASN A 312 8.11 -20.90 10.41
CA ASN A 312 7.91 -21.72 11.60
C ASN A 312 7.55 -20.90 12.85
N LEU A 313 8.06 -19.68 12.95
CA LEU A 313 7.69 -18.71 13.98
C LEU A 313 6.24 -18.19 13.82
N GLY A 314 5.64 -18.34 12.64
CA GLY A 314 4.28 -17.88 12.33
C GLY A 314 4.22 -16.54 11.61
N LEU A 315 5.36 -16.04 11.13
CA LEU A 315 5.44 -14.80 10.35
C LEU A 315 5.18 -15.04 8.86
N VAL A 316 4.84 -13.97 8.16
CA VAL A 316 4.74 -13.90 6.70
C VAL A 316 5.82 -12.97 6.16
N PRO A 317 7.02 -13.48 5.85
CA PRO A 317 8.10 -12.65 5.30
C PRO A 317 7.80 -12.20 3.87
N MET A 318 8.15 -10.96 3.57
CA MET A 318 8.30 -10.49 2.20
C MET A 318 9.68 -10.87 1.68
N VAL A 319 9.74 -11.39 0.45
CA VAL A 319 10.99 -11.81 -0.19
C VAL A 319 11.07 -11.17 -1.57
N ASN A 320 12.28 -10.80 -2.01
CA ASN A 320 12.52 -10.33 -3.36
C ASN A 320 13.26 -11.41 -4.16
N GLU A 321 12.53 -12.14 -5.00
CA GLU A 321 13.08 -13.26 -5.75
C GLU A 321 12.56 -13.26 -7.18
N TYR A 322 13.42 -13.65 -8.13
CA TYR A 322 13.10 -13.64 -9.56
C TYR A 322 12.66 -12.26 -10.10
N GLY A 323 13.17 -11.18 -9.52
CA GLY A 323 12.82 -9.81 -9.89
C GLY A 323 11.39 -9.41 -9.51
N LYS A 324 10.81 -10.07 -8.50
CA LYS A 324 9.47 -9.75 -7.99
C LYS A 324 9.44 -9.88 -6.47
N VAL A 325 8.88 -8.87 -5.81
CA VAL A 325 8.58 -8.95 -4.37
C VAL A 325 7.32 -9.78 -4.14
N MET A 326 7.37 -10.72 -3.20
CA MET A 326 6.25 -11.59 -2.87
C MET A 326 6.21 -11.96 -1.39
N ALA A 327 5.01 -12.24 -0.89
CA ALA A 327 4.81 -12.85 0.42
C ALA A 327 5.15 -14.34 0.38
N PHE A 328 5.76 -14.85 1.45
CA PHE A 328 6.20 -16.26 1.51
C PHE A 328 5.84 -16.92 2.84
N SER A 329 4.55 -17.19 3.06
CA SER A 329 4.05 -18.04 4.15
C SER A 329 2.53 -18.13 4.07
N ALA A 330 1.97 -19.19 4.65
CA ALA A 330 0.53 -19.38 4.84
C ALA A 330 0.08 -19.24 6.30
N LYS A 331 1.00 -18.82 7.19
CA LYS A 331 0.85 -18.97 8.63
C LYS A 331 0.03 -17.89 9.31
N THR A 332 -0.54 -18.26 10.44
CA THR A 332 -1.16 -17.37 11.42
C THR A 332 -0.28 -17.33 12.68
N LEU A 333 -0.60 -16.45 13.62
CA LEU A 333 0.04 -16.43 14.94
C LEU A 333 -0.36 -17.63 15.84
N PHE A 334 -1.28 -18.48 15.39
CA PHE A 334 -1.61 -19.71 16.11
C PHE A 334 -0.52 -20.76 15.90
N ASN A 335 0.09 -21.24 16.99
CA ASN A 335 1.14 -22.27 16.94
C ASN A 335 0.78 -23.59 17.66
N GLY A 336 -0.50 -23.79 18.03
CA GLY A 336 -0.97 -25.03 18.63
C GLY A 336 -1.10 -26.19 17.63
N ASP A 337 -1.46 -27.38 18.12
CA ASP A 337 -1.42 -28.63 17.34
C ASP A 337 -2.34 -28.68 16.10
N ASN A 338 -3.38 -27.84 16.06
CA ASN A 338 -4.31 -27.83 14.93
C ASN A 338 -3.73 -27.10 13.72
N ILE A 339 -3.13 -27.87 12.80
CA ILE A 339 -2.52 -27.39 11.55
C ILE A 339 -3.50 -26.54 10.72
N GLY A 340 -4.80 -26.83 10.77
CA GLY A 340 -5.82 -26.04 10.07
C GLY A 340 -5.92 -24.60 10.59
N LEU A 341 -5.76 -24.41 11.90
CA LEU A 341 -5.76 -23.07 12.53
C LEU A 341 -4.43 -22.32 12.34
N GLN A 342 -3.35 -23.05 12.07
CA GLN A 342 -2.06 -22.45 11.69
C GLN A 342 -2.07 -21.89 10.27
N THR A 343 -3.06 -22.21 9.43
CA THR A 343 -3.07 -21.86 8.00
C THR A 343 -4.20 -20.85 7.71
N TYR A 344 -3.87 -19.61 7.34
CA TYR A 344 -4.89 -18.56 7.22
C TYR A 344 -5.92 -18.83 6.11
N SER A 345 -5.56 -19.49 5.01
CA SER A 345 -6.51 -19.80 3.93
C SER A 345 -7.59 -20.77 4.41
N VAL A 346 -7.21 -21.74 5.24
CA VAL A 346 -8.15 -22.67 5.87
C VAL A 346 -9.09 -21.92 6.80
N VAL A 347 -8.56 -21.11 7.72
CA VAL A 347 -9.38 -20.32 8.67
C VAL A 347 -10.38 -19.44 7.93
N ARG A 348 -9.93 -18.72 6.89
CA ARG A 348 -10.79 -17.87 6.06
C ARG A 348 -11.93 -18.64 5.39
N VAL A 349 -11.64 -19.82 4.82
CA VAL A 349 -12.68 -20.68 4.21
C VAL A 349 -13.73 -21.10 5.24
N PHE A 350 -13.29 -21.52 6.43
CA PHE A 350 -14.21 -21.90 7.51
C PHE A 350 -15.08 -20.73 7.96
N ASP A 351 -14.49 -19.54 8.11
CA ASP A 351 -15.20 -18.33 8.52
C ASP A 351 -16.23 -17.89 7.49
N TYR A 352 -15.87 -17.92 6.20
CA TYR A 352 -16.80 -17.61 5.11
C TYR A 352 -17.97 -18.59 5.05
N ILE A 353 -17.70 -19.91 5.06
CA ILE A 353 -18.76 -20.92 5.02
C ILE A 353 -19.67 -20.79 6.24
N SER A 354 -19.10 -20.52 7.42
CA SER A 354 -19.87 -20.29 8.64
C SER A 354 -20.80 -19.07 8.49
N LYS A 355 -20.28 -17.94 8.00
CA LYS A 355 -21.07 -16.72 7.76
C LYS A 355 -22.23 -16.98 6.78
N VAL A 356 -21.98 -17.65 5.67
CA VAL A 356 -23.02 -17.93 4.67
C VAL A 356 -24.10 -18.87 5.24
N LEU A 357 -23.71 -19.90 5.98
CA LEU A 357 -24.65 -20.81 6.62
C LEU A 357 -25.46 -20.11 7.72
N MET A 358 -24.84 -19.22 8.50
CA MET A 358 -25.53 -18.42 9.50
C MET A 358 -26.58 -17.50 8.87
N ASP A 359 -26.23 -16.74 7.81
CA ASP A 359 -27.18 -15.89 7.09
C ASP A 359 -28.35 -16.70 6.53
N PHE A 360 -28.05 -17.84 5.92
CA PHE A 360 -29.07 -18.74 5.37
C PHE A 360 -30.01 -19.29 6.44
N LEU A 361 -29.47 -19.79 7.57
CA LEU A 361 -30.27 -20.35 8.66
C LEU A 361 -31.08 -19.27 9.39
N ASN A 362 -30.53 -18.06 9.55
CA ASN A 362 -31.24 -16.92 10.13
C ASN A 362 -32.48 -16.54 9.32
N ARG A 363 -32.40 -16.57 7.98
CA ARG A 363 -33.55 -16.33 7.08
C ARG A 363 -34.62 -17.41 7.18
N ARG A 364 -34.27 -18.61 7.63
CA ARG A 364 -35.15 -19.77 7.82
C ARG A 364 -35.65 -19.90 9.26
N ALA A 365 -35.24 -19.02 10.17
CA ALA A 365 -35.70 -19.03 11.54
C ALA A 365 -37.22 -18.85 11.61
N PHE A 366 -37.84 -19.41 12.66
CA PHE A 366 -39.30 -19.41 12.89
C PHE A 366 -40.15 -20.21 11.88
N GLU A 367 -39.54 -20.90 10.92
CA GLU A 367 -40.26 -21.91 10.14
C GLU A 367 -40.58 -23.14 10.98
N ASN A 368 -41.78 -23.73 10.79
CA ASN A 368 -42.13 -24.97 11.47
C ASN A 368 -41.18 -26.10 11.06
N PHE A 369 -40.37 -26.58 12.01
CA PHE A 369 -39.42 -27.66 11.78
C PHE A 369 -40.13 -29.02 11.77
N ASN A 370 -40.42 -29.51 10.57
CA ASN A 370 -40.98 -30.83 10.32
C ASN A 370 -40.12 -31.58 9.28
N THR A 371 -40.44 -32.85 8.98
CA THR A 371 -39.68 -33.67 8.04
C THR A 371 -39.53 -33.03 6.65
N LYS A 372 -40.54 -32.30 6.17
CA LYS A 372 -40.50 -31.63 4.86
C LYS A 372 -39.54 -30.43 4.90
N THR A 373 -39.70 -29.54 5.87
CA THR A 373 -38.83 -28.37 6.05
C THR A 373 -37.38 -28.78 6.29
N ARG A 374 -37.15 -29.80 7.12
CA ARG A 374 -35.82 -30.39 7.36
C ARG A 374 -35.16 -30.82 6.05
N ASN A 375 -35.87 -31.60 5.24
CA ASN A 375 -35.35 -32.09 3.96
C ASN A 375 -35.09 -30.95 2.96
N GLU A 376 -35.90 -29.88 3.00
CA GLU A 376 -35.71 -28.71 2.13
C GLU A 376 -34.47 -27.90 2.52
N ILE A 377 -34.32 -27.57 3.81
CA ILE A 377 -33.15 -26.85 4.34
C ILE A 377 -31.89 -27.66 4.06
N LEU A 378 -31.90 -28.96 4.37
CA LEU A 378 -30.76 -29.84 4.11
C LEU A 378 -30.38 -29.89 2.63
N LYS A 379 -31.36 -29.99 1.72
CA LYS A 379 -31.09 -29.93 0.27
C LYS A 379 -30.44 -28.63 -0.16
N GLN A 380 -30.83 -27.50 0.43
CA GLN A 380 -30.26 -26.19 0.11
C GLN A 380 -28.84 -26.05 0.66
N ILE A 381 -28.58 -26.53 1.88
CA ILE A 381 -27.22 -26.61 2.45
C ILE A 381 -26.33 -27.48 1.57
N VAL A 382 -26.78 -28.69 1.21
CA VAL A 382 -26.03 -29.60 0.33
C VAL A 382 -25.75 -28.94 -1.02
N LYS A 383 -26.76 -28.31 -1.64
CA LYS A 383 -26.57 -27.60 -2.93
C LYS A 383 -25.53 -26.48 -2.83
N PHE A 384 -25.52 -25.72 -1.73
CA PHE A 384 -24.50 -24.70 -1.50
C PHE A 384 -23.11 -25.31 -1.33
N LEU A 385 -22.98 -26.32 -0.46
CA LEU A 385 -21.71 -26.99 -0.18
C LEU A 385 -21.15 -27.69 -1.43
N ASP A 386 -21.99 -28.35 -2.22
CA ASP A 386 -21.63 -28.91 -3.54
C ASP A 386 -21.10 -27.81 -4.48
N GLY A 387 -21.72 -26.62 -4.46
CA GLY A 387 -21.30 -25.49 -5.29
C GLY A 387 -19.92 -24.91 -4.93
N VAL A 388 -19.45 -25.12 -3.70
CA VAL A 388 -18.13 -24.70 -3.21
C VAL A 388 -17.14 -25.87 -3.04
N THR A 389 -17.53 -27.08 -3.46
CA THR A 389 -16.71 -28.29 -3.39
C THR A 389 -16.11 -28.64 -4.75
N GLY A 390 -14.86 -29.08 -4.75
CA GLY A 390 -14.18 -29.61 -5.93
C GLY A 390 -12.98 -28.78 -6.39
N PRO A 391 -12.33 -29.18 -7.50
CA PRO A 391 -11.12 -28.53 -7.99
C PRO A 391 -11.32 -27.02 -8.20
N ASP A 392 -10.35 -26.23 -7.78
CA ASP A 392 -10.37 -24.76 -7.84
C ASP A 392 -11.56 -24.11 -7.08
N LYS A 393 -12.16 -24.83 -6.12
CA LYS A 393 -13.20 -24.30 -5.21
C LYS A 393 -12.66 -24.12 -3.79
N LEU A 394 -13.56 -23.89 -2.83
CA LEU A 394 -13.20 -23.54 -1.46
C LEU A 394 -12.79 -24.77 -0.64
N ILE A 395 -13.43 -25.91 -0.87
CA ILE A 395 -13.21 -27.14 -0.09
C ILE A 395 -13.05 -28.35 -1.00
N GLU A 396 -12.31 -29.35 -0.52
CA GLU A 396 -12.13 -30.64 -1.20
C GLU A 396 -13.39 -31.50 -1.09
N ASN A 397 -13.99 -31.53 0.11
CA ASN A 397 -15.15 -32.35 0.41
C ASN A 397 -15.85 -31.86 1.69
N PHE A 398 -17.09 -32.31 1.92
CA PHE A 398 -17.82 -32.10 3.16
C PHE A 398 -18.62 -33.33 3.57
N ASP A 399 -19.01 -33.38 4.84
CA ASP A 399 -19.89 -34.41 5.39
C ASP A 399 -20.80 -33.82 6.47
N ILE A 400 -22.11 -33.97 6.31
CA ILE A 400 -23.11 -33.48 7.29
C ILE A 400 -23.36 -34.61 8.29
N LYS A 401 -22.78 -34.49 9.48
CA LYS A 401 -22.88 -35.49 10.54
C LYS A 401 -24.22 -35.46 11.26
N ARG A 402 -24.77 -34.26 11.44
CA ARG A 402 -25.99 -34.05 12.22
C ARG A 402 -26.79 -32.90 11.65
N PHE A 403 -28.08 -33.14 11.50
CA PHE A 403 -29.06 -32.10 11.19
C PHE A 403 -30.38 -32.48 11.83
N GLU A 404 -30.56 -32.22 13.12
CA GLU A 404 -31.72 -32.67 13.88
C GLU A 404 -32.14 -31.67 14.96
N GLN A 405 -33.42 -31.73 15.32
CA GLN A 405 -33.98 -30.97 16.42
C GLN A 405 -33.51 -31.56 17.75
N ASP A 406 -33.19 -30.71 18.73
CA ASP A 406 -32.82 -31.15 20.07
C ASP A 406 -34.02 -31.86 20.75
N GLN A 407 -33.71 -32.95 21.47
CA GLN A 407 -34.73 -33.80 22.09
C GLN A 407 -35.41 -33.14 23.29
N VAL A 408 -34.72 -32.21 23.95
CA VAL A 408 -35.19 -31.49 25.15
C VAL A 408 -35.69 -30.10 24.77
N GLN A 409 -34.93 -29.36 23.98
CA GLN A 409 -35.24 -27.99 23.54
C GLN A 409 -35.67 -27.96 22.07
N LYS A 410 -36.97 -28.13 21.81
CA LYS A 410 -37.49 -28.24 20.42
C LYS A 410 -37.25 -26.99 19.56
N ASP A 411 -36.94 -25.85 20.16
CA ASP A 411 -36.54 -24.61 19.48
C ASP A 411 -35.08 -24.63 18.98
N LYS A 412 -34.27 -25.61 19.40
CA LYS A 412 -32.87 -25.74 19.01
C LYS A 412 -32.68 -26.81 17.94
N ILE A 413 -31.94 -26.47 16.89
CA ILE A 413 -31.56 -27.39 15.81
C ILE A 413 -30.04 -27.52 15.81
N HIS A 414 -29.54 -28.76 15.86
CA HIS A 414 -28.11 -29.06 15.77
C HIS A 414 -27.72 -29.27 14.31
N VAL A 415 -26.69 -28.56 13.86
CA VAL A 415 -26.14 -28.65 12.51
C VAL A 415 -24.64 -28.89 12.61
N ASP A 416 -24.21 -30.12 12.39
CA ASP A 416 -22.80 -30.51 12.46
C ASP A 416 -22.30 -30.84 11.06
N ILE A 417 -21.40 -30.00 10.54
CA ILE A 417 -20.82 -30.15 9.20
C ILE A 417 -19.31 -30.26 9.34
N ARG A 418 -18.76 -31.36 8.83
CA ARG A 418 -17.32 -31.56 8.70
C ARG A 418 -16.89 -31.09 7.32
N LEU A 419 -15.96 -30.13 7.27
CA LEU A 419 -15.38 -29.63 6.03
C LEU A 419 -13.95 -30.16 5.89
N LYS A 420 -13.57 -30.53 4.66
CA LYS A 420 -12.19 -30.87 4.30
C LYS A 420 -11.63 -29.75 3.42
N PRO A 421 -10.81 -28.83 3.96
CA PRO A 421 -10.24 -27.73 3.18
C PRO A 421 -9.06 -28.20 2.34
N TYR A 422 -8.63 -27.35 1.41
CA TYR A 422 -7.35 -27.49 0.72
C TYR A 422 -6.20 -27.05 1.63
N PHE A 423 -5.10 -27.80 1.61
CA PHE A 423 -3.84 -27.40 2.22
C PHE A 423 -2.82 -27.03 1.15
N PRO A 424 -2.06 -25.94 1.33
CA PRO A 424 -0.97 -25.60 0.41
C PRO A 424 0.13 -26.67 0.46
N ALA A 425 0.61 -27.09 -0.70
CA ALA A 425 1.81 -27.92 -0.79
C ALA A 425 3.03 -27.08 -0.38
N LYS A 426 3.88 -27.64 0.49
CA LYS A 426 5.08 -26.95 0.99
C LYS A 426 6.35 -27.44 0.31
N ASN A 427 6.56 -28.76 0.29
CA ASN A 427 7.81 -29.37 -0.15
C ASN A 427 7.53 -30.39 -1.24
N PHE A 428 8.40 -30.42 -2.26
CA PHE A 428 8.41 -31.47 -3.27
C PHE A 428 9.55 -32.43 -2.95
N LEU A 429 9.21 -33.70 -2.71
CA LEU A 429 10.21 -34.75 -2.57
C LEU A 429 10.60 -35.22 -3.98
N ILE A 430 11.89 -35.13 -4.31
CA ILE A 430 12.41 -35.63 -5.59
C ILE A 430 13.28 -36.85 -5.27
N SER A 431 12.74 -38.04 -5.53
CA SER A 431 13.50 -39.29 -5.53
C SER A 431 13.89 -39.62 -6.96
N MET A 432 15.17 -39.91 -7.20
CA MET A 432 15.69 -40.30 -8.52
C MET A 432 16.32 -41.69 -8.42
N ASP A 433 15.71 -42.67 -9.07
CA ASP A 433 16.25 -44.03 -9.18
C ASP A 433 17.14 -44.17 -10.43
N GLY A 434 18.39 -44.60 -10.24
CA GLY A 434 19.34 -44.86 -11.32
C GLY A 434 19.66 -46.34 -11.46
N GLN A 435 19.17 -47.00 -12.51
CA GLN A 435 19.58 -48.35 -12.85
C GLN A 435 20.80 -48.32 -13.79
N LYS A 436 21.91 -48.96 -13.39
CA LYS A 436 23.01 -49.26 -14.31
C LYS A 436 22.71 -50.62 -14.97
N GLY A 437 22.83 -50.68 -16.29
CA GLY A 437 22.55 -51.89 -17.08
C GLY A 437 23.24 -53.14 -16.53
N ASP A 438 22.49 -54.26 -16.61
CA ASP A 438 22.78 -55.64 -16.22
C ASP A 438 23.96 -55.84 -15.25
N GLU A 439 23.60 -56.03 -13.97
CA GLU A 439 24.44 -56.36 -12.80
C GLU A 439 25.15 -55.17 -12.11
N GLY A 440 24.43 -54.42 -11.25
CA GLY A 440 25.06 -53.54 -10.27
C GLY A 440 24.09 -52.71 -9.41
N ALA A 441 24.24 -52.85 -8.08
CA ALA A 441 23.56 -52.20 -6.96
C ALA A 441 22.61 -51.01 -7.25
N GLU A 442 21.36 -51.14 -6.77
CA GLU A 442 20.45 -50.01 -6.55
C GLU A 442 21.08 -49.03 -5.56
N TRP A 443 21.08 -47.76 -5.92
CA TRP A 443 21.50 -46.67 -5.06
C TRP A 443 20.38 -45.64 -5.10
N ASP A 444 19.74 -45.50 -3.95
CA ASP A 444 18.65 -44.57 -3.73
C ASP A 444 19.25 -43.23 -3.29
N THR A 445 18.86 -42.16 -3.97
CA THR A 445 19.28 -40.80 -3.61
C THR A 445 18.03 -39.98 -3.37
N ASP A 446 17.67 -39.85 -2.10
CA ASP A 446 16.60 -38.98 -1.66
C ASP A 446 17.10 -37.54 -1.55
N TYR A 447 16.59 -36.66 -2.41
CA TYR A 447 16.72 -35.23 -2.24
C TYR A 447 15.44 -34.68 -1.62
N ALA A 448 15.46 -34.45 -0.31
CA ALA A 448 14.42 -33.69 0.37
C ALA A 448 14.71 -32.19 0.22
N GLU A 449 13.95 -31.47 -0.61
CA GLU A 449 13.88 -30.02 -0.49
C GLU A 449 13.07 -29.70 0.78
N GLN A 450 13.78 -29.38 1.87
CA GLN A 450 13.17 -28.82 3.08
C GLN A 450 12.65 -27.41 2.85
#